data_AF-A0A1S7LG39-F1
#
_entry.id   AF-A0A1S7LG39-F1
#
_cell.length_a   1.000
_cell.length_b   1.000
_cell.length_c   1.000
_cell.angle_alpha   90.00
_cell.angle_beta   90.00
_cell.angle_gamma   90.00
#
_symmetry.space_group_name_H-M   'P 1'
#
loop_
_entity.id
_entity.type
_entity.pdbx_description
1 polymer ?
#
loop_
_entity_poly.entity_id
_entity_poly.type
_entity_poly.pdbx_seq_one_letter_code
_entity_poly.pdbx_strand_id
1 'polypeptide(L)'
;MARDGNGTHNRLYDWTDEASAGNPISSVKVDAEMDDMANEISNSLAKDGQTLPTANLSMGGFRHIDVAAAQSRDEYATAAQLQDGTLHFGSDMGSGDAYAISVVPAPVGYSPGQTFRFVASHENSGPATFEVNGLGAVEIKKHGDLDLAQQDIRVGSLLTLTYDGTLFQLTSVAYTDARSSQFDVRFYGAAGDGVTDDSSAFQAAIDAAAITGGTVIARSTSSGYLVGGLQMREGVHLKGDGHTLLKGSGAQPIFIFDAMPNGPGGLWDLSIEPGGETSSCIQILKGRNLRFDNLHLGFSTTTGNIAHGIHIQTASDGGGAYFNHFNRIRIANLQGNGIQLITEDGQSLPKVNANTFSGIIVDSCGGHGLLLRGAAGNWFEGTIENCGGYGVLFEDNAGAAPPKGNSLNIWMEHNSSGDISAPSTGATNNQFFFRNAVNMDQAWRVTDGNVWQNGSFLYTANGLSTSGYFTIKEQGKTESTTQMSRWGGFQMGDGDTSPDCNLYRTDVDSWKTDDTLVLCDQRSAVESGGVISLGRGNSHLFNFSGNITITGIASADTLNGRVLYLRVVQDGTGTITLQKSTGNLRLPADITITTGQARNIILICTGASWQCFGNQLVNP
;
A
#
# COMPACT_ATOMS: atom_id res chain seq x y z
N MET A 1 7.62 -9.40 94.01
CA MET A 1 7.51 -10.59 93.16
C MET A 1 6.87 -10.09 91.90
N ALA A 2 7.43 -10.37 90.72
CA ALA A 2 6.85 -9.94 89.46
C ALA A 2 5.34 -10.17 89.51
N ARG A 3 4.56 -9.15 89.14
CA ARG A 3 3.09 -9.24 89.00
C ARG A 3 2.70 -10.65 88.53
N ASP A 4 1.63 -11.19 89.10
CA ASP A 4 1.16 -12.60 89.00
C ASP A 4 0.87 -13.16 87.59
N GLY A 5 1.40 -12.55 86.53
CA GLY A 5 1.08 -12.79 85.13
C GLY A 5 -0.16 -12.03 84.67
N ASN A 6 -0.98 -11.51 85.60
CA ASN A 6 -2.25 -10.81 85.31
C ASN A 6 -2.19 -9.32 85.64
N GLY A 7 -1.02 -8.81 85.99
CA GLY A 7 -0.82 -7.39 86.30
C GLY A 7 -1.20 -7.02 87.73
N THR A 8 -1.49 -7.99 88.61
CA THR A 8 -1.86 -7.75 90.01
C THR A 8 -0.63 -7.85 90.91
N HIS A 9 -0.47 -6.87 91.81
CA HIS A 9 0.48 -6.95 92.91
C HIS A 9 -0.25 -7.45 94.16
N ASN A 10 0.18 -8.59 94.68
CA ASN A 10 -0.32 -9.14 95.94
C ASN A 10 0.65 -8.76 97.07
N ARG A 11 0.11 -8.17 98.13
CA ARG A 11 0.87 -7.79 99.33
C ARG A 11 1.53 -9.02 99.96
N LEU A 12 2.72 -8.85 100.54
CA LEU A 12 3.39 -9.90 101.29
C LEU A 12 2.73 -10.15 102.64
N TYR A 13 2.17 -9.11 103.25
CA TYR A 13 1.48 -9.18 104.55
C TYR A 13 0.13 -8.45 104.53
N ASP A 14 -0.89 -9.08 105.12
CA ASP A 14 -2.16 -8.43 105.46
C ASP A 14 -2.11 -7.93 106.91
N TRP A 15 -2.06 -6.61 107.07
CA TRP A 15 -1.98 -5.98 108.39
C TRP A 15 -3.24 -6.17 109.24
N THR A 16 -4.38 -6.48 108.62
CA THR A 16 -5.65 -6.79 109.31
C THR A 16 -5.57 -8.17 109.95
N ASP A 17 -5.02 -9.15 109.23
CA ASP A 17 -4.81 -10.50 109.74
C ASP A 17 -3.73 -10.52 110.82
N GLU A 18 -2.65 -9.78 110.62
CA GLU A 18 -1.60 -9.62 111.63
C GLU A 18 -2.13 -8.97 112.92
N ALA A 19 -2.95 -7.93 112.79
CA ALA A 19 -3.61 -7.29 113.93
C ALA A 19 -4.60 -8.24 114.62
N SER A 20 -5.37 -9.00 113.86
CA SER A 20 -6.33 -9.99 114.39
C SER A 20 -5.63 -11.17 115.10
N ALA A 21 -4.42 -11.51 114.65
CA ALA A 21 -3.54 -12.49 115.29
C ALA A 21 -2.79 -11.95 116.52
N GLY A 22 -2.93 -10.65 116.84
CA GLY A 22 -2.25 -10.00 117.97
C GLY A 22 -0.75 -9.74 117.74
N ASN A 23 -0.28 -9.80 116.50
CA ASN A 23 1.11 -9.55 116.15
C ASN A 23 1.38 -8.04 116.04
N PRO A 24 2.41 -7.49 116.70
CA PRO A 24 2.79 -6.09 116.50
C PRO A 24 3.39 -5.88 115.11
N ILE A 25 3.27 -4.65 114.60
CA ILE A 25 3.97 -4.23 113.38
C ILE A 25 5.49 -4.34 113.60
N SER A 26 6.17 -5.06 112.71
CA SER A 26 7.62 -5.28 112.75
C SER A 26 8.29 -4.52 111.62
N SER A 27 9.40 -3.84 111.91
CA SER A 27 10.22 -3.19 110.88
C SER A 27 10.62 -4.16 109.78
N VAL A 28 10.96 -5.41 110.11
CA VAL A 28 11.35 -6.43 109.13
C VAL A 28 10.22 -6.73 108.13
N LYS A 29 8.96 -6.81 108.59
CA LYS A 29 7.81 -7.08 107.71
C LYS A 29 7.50 -5.86 106.83
N VAL A 30 7.64 -4.66 107.40
CA VAL A 30 7.41 -3.41 106.67
C VAL A 30 8.51 -3.18 105.62
N ASP A 31 9.77 -3.41 105.97
CA ASP A 31 10.90 -3.28 105.05
C ASP A 31 10.75 -4.27 103.88
N ALA A 32 10.39 -5.53 104.15
CA ALA A 32 10.13 -6.52 103.11
C ALA A 32 8.98 -6.11 102.15
N GLU A 33 7.88 -5.57 102.69
CA GLU A 33 6.77 -5.04 101.88
C GLU A 33 7.22 -3.83 101.03
N MET A 34 8.00 -2.91 101.59
CA MET A 34 8.47 -1.70 100.90
C MET A 34 9.51 -2.02 99.82
N ASP A 35 10.43 -2.95 100.09
CA ASP A 35 11.39 -3.45 99.12
C ASP A 35 10.68 -4.14 97.95
N ASP A 36 9.62 -4.90 98.23
CA ASP A 36 8.82 -5.54 97.18
C ASP A 36 8.08 -4.51 96.31
N MET A 37 7.48 -3.49 96.93
CA MET A 37 6.86 -2.39 96.20
C MET A 37 7.87 -1.61 95.35
N ALA A 38 9.07 -1.34 95.87
CA ALA A 38 10.12 -0.67 95.12
C ALA A 38 10.54 -1.49 93.88
N ASN A 39 10.65 -2.81 94.02
CA ASN A 39 10.91 -3.72 92.90
C ASN A 39 9.78 -3.70 91.87
N GLU A 40 8.51 -3.76 92.30
CA GLU A 40 7.37 -3.76 91.36
C GLU A 40 7.17 -2.42 90.65
N ILE A 41 7.46 -1.30 91.32
CA ILE A 41 7.50 0.03 90.67
C ILE A 41 8.62 0.06 89.62
N SER A 42 9.81 -0.45 89.95
CA SER A 42 10.95 -0.52 89.03
C SER A 42 10.67 -1.43 87.82
N ASN A 43 9.91 -2.50 88.03
CA ASN A 43 9.46 -3.41 86.97
C ASN A 43 8.29 -2.86 86.14
N SER A 44 7.65 -1.77 86.58
CA SER A 44 6.56 -1.13 85.84
C SER A 44 7.10 -0.24 84.71
N LEU A 45 6.32 -0.06 83.65
CA LEU A 45 6.69 0.81 82.54
C LEU A 45 6.77 2.27 83.01
N ALA A 46 7.96 2.85 83.00
CA ALA A 46 8.17 4.25 83.39
C ALA A 46 7.61 5.20 82.32
N LYS A 47 6.98 6.31 82.75
CA LYS A 47 6.38 7.31 81.85
C LYS A 47 7.36 7.99 80.90
N ASP A 48 8.65 7.96 81.24
CA ASP A 48 9.76 8.56 80.49
C ASP A 48 10.49 7.53 79.60
N GLY A 49 9.96 6.29 79.53
CA GLY A 49 10.46 5.25 78.64
C GLY A 49 11.74 4.55 79.10
N GLN A 50 12.21 4.78 80.33
CA GLN A 50 13.45 4.16 80.82
C GLN A 50 13.33 2.64 81.06
N THR A 51 12.13 2.13 81.36
CA THR A 51 11.89 0.70 81.54
C THR A 51 11.64 0.02 80.19
N LEU A 52 12.49 -0.93 79.79
CA LEU A 52 12.33 -1.69 78.55
C LEU A 52 11.27 -2.80 78.70
N PRO A 53 10.26 -2.88 77.81
CA PRO A 53 9.37 -4.03 77.75
C PRO A 53 10.15 -5.31 77.41
N THR A 54 10.00 -6.37 78.20
CA THR A 54 10.62 -7.69 77.97
C THR A 54 9.69 -8.69 77.26
N ALA A 55 8.46 -8.27 76.98
CA ALA A 55 7.44 -9.02 76.25
C ALA A 55 6.52 -8.07 75.46
N ASN A 56 5.72 -8.61 74.53
CA ASN A 56 4.75 -7.84 73.76
C ASN A 56 3.68 -7.20 74.68
N LEU A 57 3.40 -5.92 74.49
CA LEU A 57 2.40 -5.20 75.28
C LEU A 57 1.01 -5.31 74.63
N SER A 58 0.08 -6.01 75.28
CA SER A 58 -1.32 -6.05 74.85
C SER A 58 -2.06 -4.76 75.25
N MET A 59 -2.73 -4.11 74.28
CA MET A 59 -3.45 -2.85 74.51
C MET A 59 -4.96 -3.04 74.80
N GLY A 60 -5.49 -4.27 74.82
CA GLY A 60 -6.89 -4.50 75.19
C GLY A 60 -7.95 -3.78 74.33
N GLY A 61 -7.61 -3.37 73.10
CA GLY A 61 -8.47 -2.58 72.21
C GLY A 61 -8.30 -1.06 72.30
N PHE A 62 -7.41 -0.56 73.17
CA PHE A 62 -7.06 0.86 73.25
C PHE A 62 -6.05 1.26 72.17
N ARG A 63 -6.02 2.56 71.84
CA ARG A 63 -5.18 3.15 70.78
C ARG A 63 -4.02 3.96 71.38
N HIS A 64 -2.88 3.97 70.69
CA HIS A 64 -1.87 5.02 70.90
C HIS A 64 -2.34 6.30 70.22
N ILE A 65 -2.53 7.36 71.00
CA ILE A 65 -2.90 8.71 70.53
C ILE A 65 -1.72 9.67 70.77
N ASP A 66 -1.73 10.83 70.10
CA ASP A 66 -0.66 11.84 70.18
C ASP A 66 0.74 11.31 69.82
N VAL A 67 0.78 10.32 68.93
CA VAL A 67 2.04 9.77 68.38
C VAL A 67 2.61 10.79 67.38
N ALA A 68 3.87 11.20 67.57
CA ALA A 68 4.58 12.08 66.65
C ALA A 68 4.92 11.38 65.33
N ALA A 69 5.15 12.16 64.26
CA ALA A 69 5.59 11.62 62.98
C ALA A 69 6.99 10.98 63.09
N ALA A 70 7.11 9.73 62.64
CA ALA A 70 8.36 8.99 62.64
C ALA A 70 9.49 9.77 61.95
N GLN A 71 10.63 9.92 62.62
CA GLN A 71 11.89 10.49 62.13
C GLN A 71 12.92 9.40 61.80
N SER A 72 12.83 8.24 62.45
CA SER A 72 13.71 7.08 62.25
C SER A 72 12.93 5.83 61.83
N ARG A 73 13.61 4.86 61.21
CA ARG A 73 13.00 3.63 60.66
C ARG A 73 12.56 2.62 61.72
N ASP A 74 13.02 2.79 62.96
CA ASP A 74 12.66 2.00 64.14
C ASP A 74 11.50 2.60 64.95
N GLU A 75 10.90 3.70 64.47
CA GLU A 75 9.75 4.35 65.08
C GLU A 75 8.42 3.90 64.46
N TYR A 76 7.32 4.07 65.20
CA TYR A 76 5.98 3.78 64.69
C TYR A 76 5.52 4.86 63.71
N ALA A 77 4.98 4.43 62.56
CA ALA A 77 4.27 5.32 61.66
C ALA A 77 2.92 5.75 62.25
N THR A 78 2.62 7.04 62.15
CA THR A 78 1.27 7.54 62.43
C THR A 78 0.30 7.13 61.30
N ALA A 79 -0.99 7.04 61.60
CA ALA A 79 -2.00 6.78 60.56
C ALA A 79 -1.97 7.85 59.45
N ALA A 80 -1.69 9.12 59.80
CA ALA A 80 -1.55 10.21 58.84
C ALA A 80 -0.39 9.97 57.86
N GLN A 81 0.80 9.61 58.36
CA GLN A 81 1.96 9.30 57.49
C GLN A 81 1.67 8.16 56.50
N LEU A 82 0.86 7.18 56.91
CA LEU A 82 0.45 6.08 56.03
C LEU A 82 -0.60 6.53 55.00
N GLN A 83 -1.63 7.26 55.42
CA GLN A 83 -2.69 7.75 54.54
C GLN A 83 -2.16 8.73 53.49
N ASP A 84 -1.32 9.67 53.93
CA ASP A 84 -0.72 10.69 53.07
C ASP A 84 0.48 10.12 52.28
N GLY A 85 1.02 8.98 52.71
CA GLY A 85 2.12 8.28 52.05
C GLY A 85 3.48 8.97 52.19
N THR A 86 3.65 9.85 53.19
CA THR A 86 4.84 10.71 53.36
C THR A 86 6.14 9.93 53.58
N LEU A 87 6.04 8.67 54.01
CA LEU A 87 7.21 7.80 54.24
C LEU A 87 7.93 7.39 52.95
N HIS A 88 7.26 7.51 51.80
CA HIS A 88 7.77 7.04 50.52
C HIS A 88 7.42 7.99 49.37
N PHE A 89 7.01 9.22 49.68
CA PHE A 89 6.73 10.27 48.71
C PHE A 89 7.67 11.46 48.93
N GLY A 90 8.26 11.98 47.85
CA GLY A 90 9.05 13.20 47.87
C GLY A 90 8.81 14.05 46.62
N SER A 91 9.09 15.34 46.70
CA SER A 91 9.15 16.19 45.51
C SER A 91 10.50 16.05 44.84
N ASP A 92 10.52 16.03 43.50
CA ASP A 92 11.77 16.03 42.75
C ASP A 92 12.58 17.30 43.02
N MET A 93 13.86 17.12 43.32
CA MET A 93 14.86 18.15 43.57
C MET A 93 16.06 18.02 42.63
N GLY A 94 15.96 17.12 41.64
CA GLY A 94 16.99 16.86 40.65
C GLY A 94 17.07 17.89 39.53
N SER A 95 17.84 17.57 38.50
CA SER A 95 18.03 18.41 37.31
C SER A 95 18.12 17.54 36.05
N GLY A 96 17.27 17.83 35.05
CA GLY A 96 17.25 17.10 33.79
C GLY A 96 16.94 15.61 33.97
N ASP A 97 17.81 14.75 33.45
CA ASP A 97 17.69 13.29 33.53
C ASP A 97 18.13 12.69 34.88
N ALA A 98 18.59 13.51 35.83
CA ALA A 98 18.97 13.09 37.17
C ALA A 98 17.89 13.51 38.17
N TYR A 99 17.00 12.59 38.54
CA TYR A 99 15.91 12.81 39.49
C TYR A 99 16.36 12.52 40.92
N ALA A 100 15.90 13.31 41.88
CA ALA A 100 16.27 13.11 43.28
C ALA A 100 15.15 13.48 44.24
N ILE A 101 14.96 12.70 45.31
CA ILE A 101 14.00 13.00 46.37
C ILE A 101 14.61 12.91 47.77
N SER A 102 13.91 13.46 48.75
CA SER A 102 14.17 13.23 50.17
C SER A 102 12.89 12.79 50.87
N VAL A 103 12.98 11.68 51.60
CA VAL A 103 11.91 11.13 52.42
C VAL A 103 12.35 11.05 53.88
N VAL A 104 11.38 11.06 54.78
CA VAL A 104 11.59 10.89 56.23
C VAL A 104 10.64 9.80 56.72
N PRO A 105 11.13 8.77 57.43
CA PRO A 105 12.53 8.50 57.81
C PRO A 105 13.47 8.22 56.63
N ALA A 106 14.71 8.67 56.73
CA ALA A 106 15.71 8.46 55.68
C ALA A 106 16.10 6.96 55.59
N PRO A 107 16.06 6.35 54.38
CA PRO A 107 16.63 5.04 54.17
C PRO A 107 18.16 5.07 54.31
N VAL A 108 18.74 3.97 54.81
CA VAL A 108 20.21 3.80 54.93
C VAL A 108 20.83 3.14 53.69
N GLY A 109 20.00 2.74 52.74
CA GLY A 109 20.37 2.03 51.52
C GLY A 109 19.12 1.51 50.81
N TYR A 110 19.24 1.17 49.53
CA TYR A 110 18.16 0.59 48.75
C TYR A 110 18.01 -0.91 49.04
N SER A 111 16.80 -1.36 49.36
CA SER A 111 16.47 -2.77 49.52
C SER A 111 15.59 -3.26 48.36
N PRO A 112 15.79 -4.48 47.82
CA PRO A 112 14.93 -5.01 46.77
C PRO A 112 13.45 -4.96 47.16
N GLY A 113 12.58 -4.52 46.24
CA GLY A 113 11.15 -4.29 46.44
C GLY A 113 10.80 -2.93 47.06
N GLN A 114 11.77 -2.14 47.51
CA GLN A 114 11.51 -0.81 48.07
C GLN A 114 10.95 0.14 47.00
N THR A 115 9.84 0.79 47.32
CA THR A 115 9.11 1.64 46.38
C THR A 115 9.08 3.09 46.84
N PHE A 116 9.30 4.00 45.90
CA PHE A 116 9.21 5.45 46.09
C PHE A 116 8.28 6.07 45.06
N ARG A 117 7.64 7.17 45.45
CA ARG A 117 6.76 7.96 44.60
C ARG A 117 7.22 9.40 44.56
N PHE A 118 7.14 10.04 43.39
CA PHE A 118 7.52 11.43 43.26
C PHE A 118 6.79 12.11 42.10
N VAL A 119 6.75 13.44 42.12
CA VAL A 119 6.29 14.24 40.99
C VAL A 119 7.52 14.78 40.26
N ALA A 120 7.67 14.44 38.99
CA ALA A 120 8.82 14.87 38.19
C ALA A 120 8.79 16.39 37.92
N SER A 121 9.92 17.08 38.12
CA SER A 121 10.03 18.52 37.86
C SER A 121 10.61 18.84 36.47
N HIS A 122 11.13 17.82 35.78
CA HIS A 122 11.71 17.89 34.44
C HIS A 122 11.16 16.76 33.55
N GLU A 123 11.24 16.93 32.22
CA GLU A 123 11.04 15.83 31.28
C GLU A 123 12.38 15.13 31.02
N ASN A 124 12.37 13.80 30.83
CA ASN A 124 13.60 13.09 30.48
C ASN A 124 13.90 13.21 28.97
N SER A 125 15.18 13.38 28.64
CA SER A 125 15.70 13.45 27.28
C SER A 125 16.31 12.14 26.79
N GLY A 126 16.54 11.19 27.69
CA GLY A 126 17.09 9.85 27.41
C GLY A 126 17.14 8.98 28.68
N PRO A 127 18.18 8.12 28.83
CA PRO A 127 18.40 7.36 30.06
C PRO A 127 18.47 8.29 31.28
N ALA A 128 17.78 7.91 32.35
CA ALA A 128 17.65 8.74 33.55
C ALA A 128 18.08 7.98 34.81
N THR A 129 18.39 8.73 35.87
CA THR A 129 18.77 8.19 37.17
C THR A 129 17.87 8.71 38.28
N PHE A 130 17.82 7.98 39.39
CA PHE A 130 17.06 8.32 40.58
C PHE A 130 17.91 8.19 41.84
N GLU A 131 17.81 9.18 42.73
CA GLU A 131 18.51 9.21 44.01
C GLU A 131 17.55 9.53 45.17
N VAL A 132 17.72 8.86 46.31
CA VAL A 132 16.97 9.14 47.54
C VAL A 132 17.94 9.50 48.67
N ASN A 133 17.72 10.65 49.31
CA ASN A 133 18.43 11.08 50.53
C ASN A 133 19.98 11.01 50.45
N GLY A 134 20.60 11.23 49.29
CA GLY A 134 22.07 11.19 49.21
C GLY A 134 22.68 9.79 49.07
N LEU A 135 21.88 8.73 48.88
CA LEU A 135 22.37 7.34 48.86
C LEU A 135 23.15 6.95 47.59
N GLY A 136 23.25 7.86 46.61
CA GLY A 136 23.82 7.62 45.30
C GLY A 136 22.76 7.35 44.24
N ALA A 137 22.97 7.92 43.06
CA ALA A 137 22.09 7.79 41.91
C ALA A 137 22.18 6.39 41.30
N VAL A 138 21.01 5.81 41.01
CA VAL A 138 20.86 4.52 40.33
C VAL A 138 20.05 4.72 39.06
N GLU A 139 20.38 4.01 37.98
CA GLU A 139 19.64 4.10 36.73
C GLU A 139 18.18 3.66 36.87
N ILE A 140 17.30 4.33 36.12
CA ILE A 140 15.90 3.98 35.98
C ILE A 140 15.73 3.21 34.66
N LYS A 141 15.18 2.00 34.75
CA LYS A 141 14.76 1.20 33.60
C LYS A 141 13.25 1.00 33.59
N LYS A 142 12.74 0.56 32.45
CA LYS A 142 11.38 0.05 32.29
C LYS A 142 11.43 -1.39 31.78
N HIS A 143 10.38 -2.15 32.03
CA HIS A 143 10.25 -3.54 31.55
C HIS A 143 11.44 -4.47 31.92
N GLY A 144 12.12 -4.22 33.03
CA GLY A 144 13.28 -5.01 33.47
C GLY A 144 14.60 -4.31 33.15
N ASP A 145 15.02 -4.30 31.90
CA ASP A 145 16.37 -3.86 31.49
C ASP A 145 16.39 -2.74 30.44
N LEU A 146 15.21 -2.29 29.98
CA LEU A 146 15.11 -1.32 28.90
C LEU A 146 15.33 0.12 29.41
N ASP A 147 16.19 0.85 28.72
CA ASP A 147 16.40 2.28 28.96
C ASP A 147 15.13 3.10 28.71
N LEU A 148 15.02 4.20 29.46
CA LEU A 148 14.03 5.23 29.19
C LEU A 148 14.34 5.91 27.85
N ALA A 149 13.32 6.02 27.02
CA ALA A 149 13.31 6.87 25.84
C ALA A 149 12.89 8.30 26.23
N GLN A 150 13.20 9.27 25.37
CA GLN A 150 12.76 10.65 25.55
C GLN A 150 11.26 10.73 25.85
N GLN A 151 10.89 11.56 26.84
CA GLN A 151 9.52 11.80 27.31
C GLN A 151 8.77 10.60 27.92
N ASP A 152 9.46 9.50 28.24
CA ASP A 152 8.87 8.46 29.10
C ASP A 152 8.53 9.02 30.50
N ILE A 153 9.22 10.06 30.95
CA ILE A 153 8.89 10.85 32.14
C ILE A 153 8.53 12.27 31.70
N ARG A 154 7.33 12.71 32.06
CA ARG A 154 6.85 14.08 31.79
C ARG A 154 6.87 14.93 33.05
N VAL A 155 7.12 16.22 32.88
CA VAL A 155 7.00 17.20 33.96
C VAL A 155 5.59 17.18 34.56
N GLY A 156 5.52 17.19 35.89
CA GLY A 156 4.27 17.13 36.64
C GLY A 156 3.63 15.74 36.74
N SER A 157 4.21 14.71 36.12
CA SER A 157 3.70 13.34 36.25
C SER A 157 4.02 12.75 37.63
N LEU A 158 3.04 12.07 38.23
CA LEU A 158 3.22 11.28 39.45
C LEU A 158 3.77 9.90 39.06
N LEU A 159 4.97 9.58 39.53
CA LEU A 159 5.68 8.36 39.20
C LEU A 159 5.85 7.45 40.41
N THR A 160 5.92 6.15 40.16
CA THR A 160 6.25 5.10 41.11
C THR A 160 7.45 4.33 40.60
N LEU A 161 8.52 4.29 41.40
CA LEU A 161 9.74 3.54 41.14
C LEU A 161 9.90 2.44 42.19
N THR A 162 10.25 1.24 41.76
CA THR A 162 10.54 0.10 42.65
C THR A 162 11.95 -0.40 42.39
N TYR A 163 12.79 -0.44 43.44
CA TYR A 163 14.15 -0.96 43.32
C TYR A 163 14.13 -2.49 43.21
N ASP A 164 14.74 -3.06 42.17
CA ASP A 164 14.75 -4.52 41.95
C ASP A 164 15.93 -5.25 42.60
N GLY A 165 16.88 -4.50 43.17
CA GLY A 165 18.13 -5.01 43.72
C GLY A 165 19.38 -4.51 43.00
N THR A 166 19.24 -4.01 41.76
CA THR A 166 20.32 -3.40 40.98
C THR A 166 19.89 -2.04 40.39
N LEU A 167 18.66 -1.93 39.91
CA LEU A 167 18.13 -0.80 39.15
C LEU A 167 16.78 -0.35 39.71
N PHE A 168 16.38 0.89 39.41
CA PHE A 168 15.01 1.34 39.67
C PHE A 168 14.11 0.98 38.48
N GLN A 169 13.04 0.24 38.75
CA GLN A 169 12.01 -0.06 37.75
C GLN A 169 10.91 1.00 37.80
N LEU A 170 10.65 1.64 36.67
CA LEU A 170 9.48 2.50 36.50
C LEU A 170 8.22 1.64 36.40
N THR A 171 7.43 1.60 37.48
CA THR A 171 6.25 0.74 37.61
C THR A 171 4.94 1.48 37.40
N SER A 172 4.91 2.81 37.58
CA SER A 172 3.84 3.63 37.04
C SER A 172 4.06 3.78 35.54
N VAL A 173 3.25 3.12 34.73
CA VAL A 173 3.18 3.37 33.29
C VAL A 173 2.86 4.85 33.08
N ALA A 174 3.86 5.63 32.71
CA ALA A 174 3.65 6.88 32.01
C ALA A 174 3.13 6.50 30.64
N TYR A 175 1.80 6.48 30.50
CA TYR A 175 1.11 6.36 29.22
C TYR A 175 1.84 5.42 28.25
N THR A 176 1.77 4.12 28.50
CA THR A 176 1.41 3.34 27.32
C THR A 176 -0.02 3.80 27.02
N ASP A 177 -0.16 4.82 26.16
CA ASP A 177 -0.95 4.51 24.98
C ASP A 177 -0.44 3.13 24.62
N ALA A 178 -1.31 2.13 24.48
CA ALA A 178 -0.95 1.11 23.54
C ALA A 178 -0.51 1.95 22.34
N ARG A 179 0.81 2.10 22.11
CA ARG A 179 1.31 2.71 20.90
C ARG A 179 0.77 1.66 19.98
N SER A 180 -0.43 1.94 19.44
CA SER A 180 -0.88 1.49 18.14
C SER A 180 0.41 1.34 17.39
N SER A 181 0.72 0.17 16.86
CA SER A 181 1.97 -0.11 16.16
C SER A 181 2.37 1.05 15.22
N GLN A 182 2.95 2.11 15.78
CA GLN A 182 2.97 3.50 15.31
C GLN A 182 4.21 4.12 15.92
N PHE A 183 5.14 4.45 15.04
CA PHE A 183 6.47 4.90 15.36
C PHE A 183 6.62 6.29 14.75
N ASP A 184 6.33 7.34 15.52
CA ASP A 184 6.49 8.72 15.03
C ASP A 184 7.98 9.04 14.91
N VAL A 185 8.40 9.41 13.70
CA VAL A 185 9.78 9.77 13.35
C VAL A 185 10.38 10.88 14.22
N ARG A 186 9.55 11.77 14.78
CA ARG A 186 10.00 12.86 15.67
C ARG A 186 10.49 12.33 17.02
N PHE A 187 9.97 11.19 17.49
CA PHE A 187 10.51 10.51 18.69
C PHE A 187 11.88 9.87 18.44
N TYR A 188 12.31 9.79 17.18
CA TYR A 188 13.62 9.31 16.77
C TYR A 188 14.54 10.47 16.35
N GLY A 189 14.14 11.72 16.60
CA GLY A 189 14.96 12.91 16.38
C GLY A 189 14.72 13.64 15.04
N ALA A 190 13.67 13.32 14.29
CA ALA A 190 13.34 14.04 13.07
C ALA A 190 12.89 15.49 13.40
N ALA A 191 13.53 16.47 12.77
CA ALA A 191 13.23 17.88 12.92
C ALA A 191 12.06 18.34 12.04
N GLY A 192 11.99 17.88 10.79
CA GLY A 192 10.93 18.26 9.84
C GLY A 192 10.93 19.74 9.50
N ASP A 193 12.10 20.38 9.49
CA ASP A 193 12.31 21.80 9.16
C ASP A 193 12.62 22.02 7.66
N GLY A 194 12.69 20.95 6.88
CA GLY A 194 13.00 20.94 5.45
C GLY A 194 14.47 21.22 5.10
N VAL A 195 15.36 21.26 6.11
CA VAL A 195 16.78 21.58 5.97
C VAL A 195 17.66 20.55 6.66
N THR A 196 17.33 20.16 7.88
CA THR A 196 17.98 19.12 8.64
C THR A 196 17.74 17.77 7.97
N ASP A 197 18.81 17.01 7.78
CA ASP A 197 18.72 15.66 7.23
C ASP A 197 18.13 14.69 8.28
N ASP A 198 16.86 14.36 8.10
CA ASP A 198 16.07 13.52 8.99
C ASP A 198 16.22 12.01 8.69
N SER A 199 17.12 11.62 7.76
CA SER A 199 17.29 10.23 7.31
C SER A 199 17.51 9.25 8.45
N SER A 200 18.39 9.58 9.41
CA SER A 200 18.73 8.68 10.52
C SER A 200 17.53 8.45 11.44
N ALA A 201 16.72 9.49 11.66
CA ALA A 201 15.52 9.40 12.49
C ALA A 201 14.44 8.53 11.82
N PHE A 202 14.22 8.71 10.51
CA PHE A 202 13.31 7.88 9.74
C PHE A 202 13.76 6.42 9.71
N GLN A 203 15.06 6.16 9.46
CA GLN A 203 15.57 4.80 9.41
C GLN A 203 15.47 4.11 10.78
N ALA A 204 15.75 4.82 11.88
CA ALA A 204 15.59 4.27 13.23
C ALA A 204 14.12 3.94 13.56
N ALA A 205 13.17 4.78 13.14
CA ALA A 205 11.75 4.50 13.30
C ALA A 205 11.30 3.27 12.48
N ILE A 206 11.78 3.15 11.25
CA ILE A 206 11.52 2.00 10.36
C ILE A 206 12.09 0.71 10.96
N ASP A 207 13.34 0.74 11.42
CA ASP A 207 14.01 -0.43 12.00
C ASP A 207 13.33 -0.85 13.32
N ALA A 208 12.88 0.10 14.15
CA ALA A 208 12.10 -0.20 15.34
C ALA A 208 10.73 -0.82 15.01
N ALA A 209 10.04 -0.30 13.99
CA ALA A 209 8.77 -0.85 13.53
C ALA A 209 8.91 -2.27 12.97
N ALA A 210 10.05 -2.59 12.37
CA ALA A 210 10.32 -3.92 11.81
C ALA A 210 10.37 -5.02 12.88
N ILE A 211 10.76 -4.69 14.12
CA ILE A 211 10.88 -5.68 15.22
C ILE A 211 9.50 -6.22 15.61
N THR A 212 8.50 -5.35 15.73
CA THR A 212 7.17 -5.73 16.21
C THR A 212 6.11 -5.83 15.11
N GLY A 213 6.46 -5.40 13.89
CA GLY A 213 5.50 -4.98 12.88
C GLY A 213 4.83 -3.65 13.25
N GLY A 214 4.51 -2.83 12.26
CA GLY A 214 3.81 -1.57 12.53
C GLY A 214 3.89 -0.53 11.42
N THR A 215 3.50 0.68 11.82
CA THR A 215 3.38 1.86 10.97
C THR A 215 4.35 2.92 11.45
N VAL A 216 5.20 3.45 10.60
CA VAL A 216 5.96 4.66 10.88
C VAL A 216 5.08 5.85 10.56
N ILE A 217 4.98 6.81 11.48
CA ILE A 217 4.16 8.00 11.30
C ILE A 217 5.08 9.20 11.02
N ALA A 218 4.89 9.83 9.86
CA ALA A 218 5.55 11.08 9.51
C ALA A 218 4.49 12.20 9.53
N ARG A 219 4.43 12.96 10.61
CA ARG A 219 3.41 14.02 10.75
C ARG A 219 3.75 15.22 9.87
N SER A 220 2.75 15.82 9.23
CA SER A 220 2.99 16.95 8.34
C SER A 220 3.61 18.14 9.08
N THR A 221 4.58 18.80 8.45
CA THR A 221 5.22 20.02 8.95
C THR A 221 5.12 21.13 7.90
N SER A 222 5.37 22.38 8.28
CA SER A 222 5.31 23.52 7.36
C SER A 222 6.32 23.43 6.21
N SER A 223 7.43 22.72 6.41
CA SER A 223 8.58 22.69 5.49
C SER A 223 8.86 21.30 4.90
N GLY A 224 8.21 20.25 5.42
CA GLY A 224 8.51 18.86 5.10
C GLY A 224 9.77 18.33 5.77
N TYR A 225 10.10 17.07 5.50
CA TYR A 225 11.31 16.39 5.99
C TYR A 225 12.31 16.28 4.85
N LEU A 226 13.56 16.67 5.10
CA LEU A 226 14.64 16.38 4.15
C LEU A 226 15.20 14.99 4.47
N VAL A 227 15.16 14.08 3.51
CA VAL A 227 15.57 12.68 3.69
C VAL A 227 16.38 12.18 2.51
N GLY A 228 17.35 11.32 2.78
CA GLY A 228 18.07 10.50 1.83
C GLY A 228 17.34 9.19 1.55
N GLY A 229 18.07 8.20 1.01
CA GLY A 229 17.49 6.90 0.70
C GLY A 229 17.10 6.12 1.95
N LEU A 230 15.80 5.90 2.14
CA LEU A 230 15.18 5.14 3.21
C LEU A 230 14.99 3.69 2.77
N GLN A 231 15.62 2.78 3.51
CA GLN A 231 15.49 1.35 3.30
C GLN A 231 14.26 0.86 4.06
N MET A 232 13.21 0.56 3.31
CA MET A 232 11.98 0.05 3.89
C MET A 232 12.20 -1.39 4.38
N ARG A 233 11.43 -1.79 5.41
CA ARG A 233 11.51 -3.13 6.02
C ARG A 233 10.22 -3.91 5.82
N GLU A 234 10.34 -5.24 5.85
CA GLU A 234 9.19 -6.14 5.76
C GLU A 234 8.21 -5.91 6.92
N GLY A 235 6.91 -5.92 6.62
CA GLY A 235 5.87 -5.72 7.64
C GLY A 235 5.68 -4.27 8.11
N VAL A 236 6.42 -3.31 7.52
CA VAL A 236 6.40 -1.90 7.91
C VAL A 236 5.63 -1.07 6.89
N HIS A 237 4.69 -0.27 7.39
CA HIS A 237 4.06 0.78 6.61
C HIS A 237 4.64 2.13 7.02
N LEU A 238 4.74 3.09 6.11
CA LEU A 238 5.02 4.48 6.45
C LEU A 238 3.87 5.35 6.00
N LYS A 239 3.34 6.16 6.93
CA LYS A 239 2.12 6.93 6.74
C LYS A 239 2.32 8.40 7.08
N GLY A 240 1.81 9.27 6.21
CA GLY A 240 1.66 10.70 6.48
C GLY A 240 0.26 11.09 6.93
N ASP A 241 0.07 12.39 7.15
CA ASP A 241 -1.20 12.99 7.59
C ASP A 241 -1.91 13.73 6.42
N GLY A 242 -2.07 13.04 5.28
CA GLY A 242 -2.83 13.54 4.13
C GLY A 242 -2.02 14.38 3.13
N HIS A 243 -0.78 13.95 2.82
CA HIS A 243 0.27 14.60 2.02
C HIS A 243 1.44 15.17 2.82
N THR A 244 1.97 14.40 3.78
CA THR A 244 3.24 14.78 4.44
C THR A 244 4.35 14.87 3.39
N LEU A 245 5.04 16.02 3.32
CA LEU A 245 6.09 16.27 2.34
C LEU A 245 7.43 15.65 2.79
N LEU A 246 8.01 14.81 1.92
CA LEU A 246 9.37 14.30 2.03
C LEU A 246 10.17 14.76 0.81
N LYS A 247 11.32 15.37 1.07
CA LYS A 247 12.20 15.96 0.06
C LYS A 247 13.49 15.16 0.01
N GLY A 248 13.92 14.75 -1.18
CA GLY A 248 15.15 14.01 -1.36
C GLY A 248 16.38 14.91 -1.13
N SER A 249 17.36 14.43 -0.36
CA SER A 249 18.61 15.14 -0.11
C SER A 249 19.70 14.88 -1.17
N GLY A 250 19.49 13.93 -2.09
CA GLY A 250 20.50 13.57 -3.10
C GLY A 250 19.97 12.75 -4.28
N ALA A 251 20.89 12.22 -5.09
CA ALA A 251 20.60 11.50 -6.35
C ALA A 251 20.17 10.03 -6.17
N GLN A 252 19.88 9.60 -4.94
CA GLN A 252 19.39 8.26 -4.62
C GLN A 252 17.86 8.25 -4.58
N PRO A 253 17.21 7.10 -4.83
CA PRO A 253 15.77 6.97 -4.59
C PRO A 253 15.42 7.21 -3.12
N ILE A 254 14.28 7.85 -2.86
CA ILE A 254 13.87 8.15 -1.47
C ILE A 254 13.42 6.87 -0.77
N PHE A 255 12.54 6.08 -1.41
CA PHE A 255 12.10 4.82 -0.83
C PHE A 255 12.64 3.64 -1.62
N ILE A 256 13.36 2.74 -0.94
CA ILE A 256 13.99 1.57 -1.54
C ILE A 256 13.41 0.29 -0.93
N PHE A 257 12.91 -0.59 -1.79
CA PHE A 257 12.31 -1.89 -1.43
C PHE A 257 13.12 -3.03 -2.07
N ASP A 258 14.13 -3.56 -1.36
CA ASP A 258 15.08 -4.56 -1.92
C ASP A 258 15.10 -5.94 -1.21
N ALA A 259 14.38 -6.10 -0.10
CA ALA A 259 14.39 -7.36 0.64
C ALA A 259 13.03 -7.64 1.31
N MET A 260 11.94 -7.61 0.54
CA MET A 260 10.58 -7.84 1.06
C MET A 260 9.88 -9.06 0.45
N PRO A 261 10.30 -10.29 0.83
CA PRO A 261 9.78 -11.50 0.20
C PRO A 261 8.40 -11.98 0.69
N ASN A 262 7.96 -11.66 1.92
CA ASN A 262 6.84 -12.37 2.58
C ASN A 262 5.76 -11.51 3.28
N GLY A 263 5.88 -10.18 3.41
CA GLY A 263 5.00 -9.39 4.29
C GLY A 263 4.39 -8.12 3.68
N PRO A 264 3.17 -7.72 4.11
CA PRO A 264 2.57 -6.46 3.69
C PRO A 264 3.37 -5.28 4.26
N GLY A 265 3.75 -4.35 3.39
CA GLY A 265 4.41 -3.10 3.73
C GLY A 265 4.07 -2.06 2.67
N GLY A 266 4.39 -0.79 2.91
CA GLY A 266 4.03 0.23 1.93
C GLY A 266 3.95 1.65 2.43
N LEU A 267 3.39 2.53 1.59
CA LEU A 267 3.40 3.97 1.80
C LEU A 267 1.99 4.54 1.66
N TRP A 268 1.61 5.44 2.56
CA TRP A 268 0.30 6.09 2.55
C TRP A 268 0.36 7.59 2.83
N ASP A 269 -0.44 8.37 2.10
CA ASP A 269 -0.72 9.77 2.42
C ASP A 269 0.55 10.68 2.43
N LEU A 270 1.45 10.46 1.48
CA LEU A 270 2.73 11.20 1.34
C LEU A 270 2.78 12.03 0.06
N SER A 271 3.56 13.10 0.11
CA SER A 271 4.06 13.84 -1.05
C SER A 271 5.57 13.71 -1.10
N ILE A 272 6.11 13.26 -2.22
CA ILE A 272 7.52 12.86 -2.35
C ILE A 272 8.15 13.64 -3.49
N GLU A 273 9.05 14.56 -3.14
CA GLU A 273 9.86 15.33 -4.08
C GLU A 273 11.25 14.68 -4.19
N PRO A 274 11.66 14.12 -5.33
CA PRO A 274 12.97 13.48 -5.47
C PRO A 274 14.09 14.51 -5.36
N GLY A 275 15.28 14.08 -4.91
CA GLY A 275 16.39 15.00 -4.64
C GLY A 275 17.18 15.40 -5.88
N GLY A 276 17.86 14.42 -6.50
CA GLY A 276 18.78 14.63 -7.62
C GLY A 276 18.35 13.97 -8.93
N GLU A 277 19.07 14.31 -10.00
CA GLU A 277 18.72 13.99 -11.39
C GLU A 277 18.53 12.49 -11.66
N THR A 278 19.35 11.58 -11.12
CA THR A 278 19.20 10.13 -11.39
C THR A 278 18.31 9.37 -10.41
N SER A 279 17.51 10.07 -9.60
CA SER A 279 16.72 9.50 -8.50
C SER A 279 15.38 8.89 -8.98
N SER A 280 14.66 8.23 -8.07
CA SER A 280 13.23 8.01 -8.19
C SER A 280 12.52 8.26 -6.86
N CYS A 281 11.25 8.66 -6.88
CA CYS A 281 10.50 8.78 -5.61
C CYS A 281 10.42 7.42 -4.91
N ILE A 282 10.11 6.38 -5.69
CA ILE A 282 9.98 4.99 -5.21
C ILE A 282 10.81 4.09 -6.11
N GLN A 283 11.64 3.22 -5.50
CA GLN A 283 12.33 2.13 -6.16
C GLN A 283 11.97 0.79 -5.53
N ILE A 284 11.52 -0.17 -6.36
CA ILE A 284 11.22 -1.53 -5.94
C ILE A 284 12.12 -2.49 -6.72
N LEU A 285 12.98 -3.19 -5.99
CA LEU A 285 13.91 -4.20 -6.47
C LEU A 285 13.39 -5.61 -6.16
N LYS A 286 12.97 -5.83 -4.90
CA LYS A 286 12.35 -7.09 -4.44
C LYS A 286 11.21 -6.76 -3.48
N GLY A 287 9.98 -6.89 -3.97
CA GLY A 287 8.79 -6.53 -3.21
C GLY A 287 7.60 -7.38 -3.59
N ARG A 288 6.93 -7.95 -2.59
CA ARG A 288 5.70 -8.72 -2.79
C ARG A 288 4.59 -8.20 -1.89
N ASN A 289 3.37 -8.09 -2.45
CA ASN A 289 2.17 -7.66 -1.71
C ASN A 289 2.30 -6.28 -1.05
N LEU A 290 3.11 -5.39 -1.62
CA LEU A 290 3.25 -4.02 -1.11
C LEU A 290 2.03 -3.19 -1.47
N ARG A 291 1.70 -2.20 -0.63
CA ARG A 291 0.55 -1.32 -0.82
C ARG A 291 0.94 0.15 -0.81
N PHE A 292 0.63 0.86 -1.88
CA PHE A 292 0.87 2.28 -2.04
C PHE A 292 -0.48 2.95 -2.26
N ASP A 293 -0.85 3.88 -1.39
CA ASP A 293 -2.17 4.53 -1.47
C ASP A 293 -2.06 6.04 -1.20
N ASN A 294 -2.74 6.83 -2.02
CA ASN A 294 -2.86 8.29 -1.86
C ASN A 294 -1.50 9.01 -1.82
N LEU A 295 -0.72 8.85 -2.90
CA LEU A 295 0.62 9.42 -3.00
C LEU A 295 0.70 10.49 -4.08
N HIS A 296 1.46 11.55 -3.81
CA HIS A 296 1.90 12.51 -4.82
C HIS A 296 3.40 12.34 -5.04
N LEU A 297 3.82 12.03 -6.25
CA LEU A 297 5.22 11.83 -6.61
C LEU A 297 5.65 12.92 -7.59
N GLY A 298 6.58 13.77 -7.18
CA GLY A 298 7.09 14.87 -7.99
C GLY A 298 6.83 16.24 -7.39
N PHE A 299 7.07 17.27 -8.20
CA PHE A 299 7.19 18.65 -7.73
C PHE A 299 5.90 19.44 -7.93
N SER A 300 5.75 20.52 -7.16
CA SER A 300 4.67 21.50 -7.37
C SER A 300 4.76 22.25 -8.69
N THR A 301 5.96 22.32 -9.30
CA THR A 301 6.22 22.95 -10.59
C THR A 301 7.25 22.15 -11.37
N THR A 302 7.19 22.17 -12.70
CA THR A 302 8.17 21.52 -13.57
C THR A 302 9.59 21.98 -13.24
N THR A 303 10.44 21.03 -12.84
CA THR A 303 11.87 21.26 -12.58
C THR A 303 12.71 20.66 -13.71
N GLY A 304 14.03 20.88 -13.71
CA GLY A 304 14.97 20.19 -14.61
C GLY A 304 15.36 18.77 -14.14
N ASN A 305 14.71 18.25 -13.10
CA ASN A 305 15.13 17.01 -12.45
C ASN A 305 14.65 15.77 -13.23
N ILE A 306 15.58 14.98 -13.77
CA ILE A 306 15.31 13.77 -14.59
C ILE A 306 14.89 12.53 -13.78
N ALA A 307 14.57 12.69 -12.51
CA ALA A 307 14.10 11.61 -11.66
C ALA A 307 12.79 10.98 -12.15
N HIS A 308 12.62 9.70 -11.80
CA HIS A 308 11.42 8.94 -12.11
C HIS A 308 10.41 8.96 -10.95
N GLY A 309 9.12 8.79 -11.25
CA GLY A 309 8.10 8.66 -10.20
C GLY A 309 8.23 7.29 -9.52
N ILE A 310 7.80 6.25 -10.22
CA ILE A 310 7.88 4.86 -9.76
C ILE A 310 8.84 4.09 -10.65
N HIS A 311 9.88 3.53 -10.04
CA HIS A 311 10.84 2.66 -10.70
C HIS A 311 10.76 1.26 -10.11
N ILE A 312 10.24 0.31 -10.88
CA ILE A 312 10.29 -1.11 -10.52
C ILE A 312 11.30 -1.78 -11.44
N GLN A 313 12.36 -2.33 -10.86
CA GLN A 313 13.38 -3.05 -11.61
C GLN A 313 13.71 -4.39 -10.97
N THR A 314 14.20 -5.34 -11.75
CA THR A 314 14.83 -6.54 -11.19
C THR A 314 16.00 -6.19 -10.29
N ALA A 315 16.15 -6.92 -9.20
CA ALA A 315 17.39 -6.89 -8.44
C ALA A 315 18.51 -7.62 -9.17
N SER A 316 19.76 -7.22 -8.89
CA SER A 316 20.97 -7.79 -9.51
C SER A 316 21.17 -9.29 -9.21
N ASP A 317 20.50 -9.83 -8.20
CA ASP A 317 20.50 -11.26 -7.84
C ASP A 317 19.32 -12.05 -8.47
N GLY A 318 18.52 -11.42 -9.33
CA GLY A 318 17.37 -12.03 -10.00
C GLY A 318 16.06 -11.98 -9.19
N GLY A 319 16.03 -11.25 -8.08
CA GLY A 319 14.79 -10.89 -7.37
C GLY A 319 13.87 -9.96 -8.18
N GLY A 320 12.58 -9.93 -7.83
CA GLY A 320 11.56 -9.20 -8.60
C GLY A 320 10.40 -8.68 -7.75
N ALA A 321 9.49 -7.96 -8.42
CA ALA A 321 8.36 -7.28 -7.83
C ALA A 321 7.03 -7.90 -8.28
N TYR A 322 6.25 -8.42 -7.33
CA TYR A 322 5.05 -9.18 -7.62
C TYR A 322 3.85 -8.77 -6.77
N PHE A 323 2.66 -8.70 -7.36
CA PHE A 323 1.40 -8.51 -6.63
C PHE A 323 1.36 -7.22 -5.79
N ASN A 324 2.09 -6.18 -6.22
CA ASN A 324 2.06 -4.90 -5.54
C ASN A 324 0.87 -4.08 -6.02
N HIS A 325 0.28 -3.32 -5.11
CA HIS A 325 -0.93 -2.54 -5.34
C HIS A 325 -0.64 -1.05 -5.20
N PHE A 326 -0.90 -0.30 -6.27
CA PHE A 326 -0.75 1.14 -6.36
C PHE A 326 -2.11 1.75 -6.60
N ASN A 327 -2.58 2.57 -5.65
CA ASN A 327 -3.92 3.13 -5.68
C ASN A 327 -3.87 4.65 -5.44
N ARG A 328 -4.62 5.43 -6.26
CA ARG A 328 -4.71 6.89 -6.12
C ARG A 328 -3.33 7.56 -6.06
N ILE A 329 -2.51 7.33 -7.08
CA ILE A 329 -1.17 7.93 -7.17
C ILE A 329 -1.17 8.98 -8.27
N ARG A 330 -0.75 10.19 -7.92
CA ARG A 330 -0.43 11.25 -8.88
C ARG A 330 1.08 11.35 -9.05
N ILE A 331 1.53 11.38 -10.28
CA ILE A 331 2.93 11.58 -10.67
C ILE A 331 2.97 12.79 -11.57
N ALA A 332 3.69 13.83 -11.16
CA ALA A 332 3.64 15.12 -11.84
C ALA A 332 4.98 15.84 -11.87
N ASN A 333 5.23 16.61 -12.93
CA ASN A 333 6.32 17.60 -12.99
C ASN A 333 7.74 17.03 -12.81
N LEU A 334 7.98 15.82 -13.32
CA LEU A 334 9.30 15.17 -13.35
C LEU A 334 9.88 15.24 -14.76
N GLN A 335 11.21 15.34 -14.95
CA GLN A 335 11.79 15.23 -16.31
C GLN A 335 12.04 13.78 -16.74
N GLY A 336 12.04 12.82 -15.79
CA GLY A 336 12.14 11.40 -16.10
C GLY A 336 10.80 10.78 -16.52
N ASN A 337 10.79 9.45 -16.59
CA ASN A 337 9.56 8.68 -16.79
C ASN A 337 8.64 8.76 -15.56
N GLY A 338 7.32 8.79 -15.79
CA GLY A 338 6.34 8.71 -14.70
C GLY A 338 6.42 7.36 -13.98
N ILE A 339 6.14 6.29 -14.71
CA ILE A 339 6.27 4.91 -14.24
C ILE A 339 7.19 4.14 -15.19
N GLN A 340 8.16 3.40 -14.65
CA GLN A 340 8.94 2.46 -15.45
C GLN A 340 9.02 1.08 -14.78
N LEU A 341 8.68 0.06 -15.56
CA LEU A 341 8.75 -1.34 -15.18
C LEU A 341 9.81 -2.03 -16.03
N ILE A 342 10.90 -2.45 -15.39
CA ILE A 342 12.10 -2.93 -16.06
C ILE A 342 12.46 -4.34 -15.53
N THR A 343 12.55 -5.31 -16.44
CA THR A 343 13.28 -6.55 -16.20
C THR A 343 14.63 -6.45 -16.90
N GLU A 344 15.74 -6.54 -16.16
CA GLU A 344 17.10 -6.47 -16.70
C GLU A 344 17.43 -7.67 -17.61
N ASP A 345 18.43 -7.47 -18.46
CA ASP A 345 18.83 -8.41 -19.51
C ASP A 345 19.30 -9.76 -18.95
N GLY A 346 18.99 -10.85 -19.67
CA GLY A 346 19.46 -12.21 -19.33
C GLY A 346 18.55 -13.01 -18.39
N GLN A 347 17.39 -12.46 -18.01
CA GLN A 347 16.40 -13.15 -17.17
C GLN A 347 15.39 -13.93 -18.03
N SER A 348 15.14 -15.20 -17.70
CA SER A 348 14.28 -16.10 -18.47
C SER A 348 12.77 -15.92 -18.24
N LEU A 349 12.38 -15.21 -17.18
CA LEU A 349 11.00 -14.96 -16.80
C LEU A 349 10.78 -13.48 -16.43
N PRO A 350 9.60 -12.90 -16.70
CA PRO A 350 9.26 -11.56 -16.24
C PRO A 350 9.32 -11.49 -14.72
N LYS A 351 10.13 -10.57 -14.21
CA LYS A 351 10.34 -10.40 -12.77
C LYS A 351 9.54 -9.22 -12.20
N VAL A 352 8.94 -8.42 -13.06
CA VAL A 352 7.94 -7.41 -12.71
C VAL A 352 6.58 -7.89 -13.21
N ASN A 353 5.79 -8.50 -12.33
CA ASN A 353 4.57 -9.21 -12.74
C ASN A 353 3.40 -9.07 -11.76
N ALA A 354 2.18 -9.04 -12.31
CA ALA A 354 0.93 -9.05 -11.58
C ALA A 354 0.78 -7.87 -10.61
N ASN A 355 1.38 -6.73 -10.92
CA ASN A 355 1.19 -5.50 -10.17
C ASN A 355 -0.07 -4.78 -10.69
N THR A 356 -0.79 -4.12 -9.78
CA THR A 356 -2.04 -3.41 -10.10
C THR A 356 -1.87 -1.94 -9.81
N PHE A 357 -2.17 -1.13 -10.81
CA PHE A 357 -2.14 0.33 -10.78
C PHE A 357 -3.57 0.82 -11.05
N SER A 358 -4.23 1.43 -10.07
CA SER A 358 -5.61 1.93 -10.21
C SER A 358 -5.72 3.37 -9.69
N GLY A 359 -6.48 4.19 -10.42
CA GLY A 359 -6.61 5.62 -10.15
C GLY A 359 -5.28 6.36 -10.28
N ILE A 360 -4.45 5.96 -11.25
CA ILE A 360 -3.18 6.63 -11.53
C ILE A 360 -3.40 7.88 -12.37
N ILE A 361 -2.67 8.94 -12.05
CA ILE A 361 -2.57 10.14 -12.88
C ILE A 361 -1.08 10.39 -13.11
N VAL A 362 -0.64 10.36 -14.36
CA VAL A 362 0.69 10.81 -14.77
C VAL A 362 0.50 12.07 -15.60
N ASP A 363 1.07 13.19 -15.17
CA ASP A 363 0.94 14.45 -15.87
C ASP A 363 2.30 15.17 -15.98
N SER A 364 2.51 15.91 -17.07
CA SER A 364 3.61 16.87 -17.18
C SER A 364 5.01 16.27 -16.95
N CYS A 365 5.23 15.02 -17.37
CA CYS A 365 6.53 14.35 -17.28
C CYS A 365 7.40 14.63 -18.52
N GLY A 366 8.70 14.87 -18.38
CA GLY A 366 9.62 15.08 -19.51
C GLY A 366 9.92 13.80 -20.31
N GLY A 367 9.90 12.65 -19.64
CA GLY A 367 10.09 11.33 -20.26
C GLY A 367 8.77 10.69 -20.71
N HIS A 368 8.72 9.36 -20.66
CA HIS A 368 7.52 8.57 -20.96
C HIS A 368 6.55 8.55 -19.78
N GLY A 369 5.25 8.50 -20.06
CA GLY A 369 4.26 8.32 -18.99
C GLY A 369 4.40 6.96 -18.32
N LEU A 370 4.40 5.90 -19.13
CA LEU A 370 4.61 4.51 -18.73
C LEU A 370 5.62 3.85 -19.66
N LEU A 371 6.72 3.32 -19.11
CA LEU A 371 7.69 2.50 -19.81
C LEU A 371 7.58 1.04 -19.37
N LEU A 372 7.42 0.13 -20.34
CA LEU A 372 7.34 -1.31 -20.13
C LEU A 372 8.49 -2.00 -20.85
N ARG A 373 9.46 -2.52 -20.09
CA ARG A 373 10.58 -3.33 -20.59
C ARG A 373 10.59 -4.67 -19.85
N GLY A 374 10.12 -5.73 -20.51
CA GLY A 374 10.01 -7.06 -19.93
C GLY A 374 9.15 -7.22 -18.68
N ALA A 375 8.17 -6.34 -18.53
CA ALA A 375 7.12 -6.45 -17.53
C ALA A 375 5.92 -7.27 -18.08
N ALA A 376 5.34 -8.14 -17.26
CA ALA A 376 4.23 -8.99 -17.70
C ALA A 376 3.05 -9.00 -16.75
N GLY A 377 1.83 -9.21 -17.26
CA GLY A 377 0.66 -9.45 -16.42
C GLY A 377 0.23 -8.29 -15.52
N ASN A 378 0.72 -7.07 -15.75
CA ASN A 378 0.37 -5.91 -14.92
C ASN A 378 -0.93 -5.27 -15.38
N TRP A 379 -1.70 -4.71 -14.45
CA TRP A 379 -2.94 -3.98 -14.73
C TRP A 379 -2.73 -2.49 -14.50
N PHE A 380 -3.16 -1.66 -15.44
CA PHE A 380 -3.11 -0.21 -15.35
C PHE A 380 -4.49 0.40 -15.59
N GLU A 381 -4.89 1.30 -14.70
CA GLU A 381 -6.08 2.12 -14.82
C GLU A 381 -5.76 3.55 -14.39
N GLY A 382 -5.99 4.51 -15.29
CA GLY A 382 -5.63 5.89 -15.00
C GLY A 382 -5.63 6.83 -16.21
N THR A 383 -4.90 7.92 -16.06
CA THR A 383 -4.72 8.99 -17.04
C THR A 383 -3.23 9.28 -17.21
N ILE A 384 -2.76 9.47 -18.44
CA ILE A 384 -1.38 9.85 -18.78
C ILE A 384 -1.43 11.00 -19.79
N GLU A 385 -1.03 12.19 -19.38
CA GLU A 385 -1.17 13.40 -20.20
C GLU A 385 0.07 14.28 -20.16
N ASN A 386 0.28 15.04 -21.24
CA ASN A 386 1.31 16.09 -21.32
C ASN A 386 2.74 15.56 -21.06
N CYS A 387 3.03 14.33 -21.49
CA CYS A 387 4.39 13.79 -21.39
C CYS A 387 5.27 14.23 -22.58
N GLY A 388 6.56 14.44 -22.34
CA GLY A 388 7.57 14.79 -23.35
C GLY A 388 7.98 13.62 -24.24
N GLY A 389 7.77 12.37 -23.77
CA GLY A 389 7.92 11.15 -24.55
C GLY A 389 6.58 10.56 -25.00
N TYR A 390 6.56 9.24 -25.22
CA TYR A 390 5.33 8.48 -25.41
C TYR A 390 4.47 8.42 -24.14
N GLY A 391 3.14 8.40 -24.29
CA GLY A 391 2.23 8.07 -23.19
C GLY A 391 2.54 6.68 -22.61
N VAL A 392 2.60 5.66 -23.47
CA VAL A 392 3.08 4.31 -23.16
C VAL A 392 4.17 3.89 -24.15
N LEU A 393 5.35 3.57 -23.65
CA LEU A 393 6.46 2.99 -24.41
C LEU A 393 6.60 1.49 -24.10
N PHE A 394 6.51 0.67 -25.13
CA PHE A 394 6.96 -0.72 -25.13
C PHE A 394 8.38 -0.78 -25.68
N GLU A 395 9.31 -1.26 -24.87
CA GLU A 395 10.71 -1.34 -25.26
C GLU A 395 11.18 -2.80 -25.30
N ASP A 396 11.88 -3.15 -26.38
CA ASP A 396 12.74 -4.34 -26.45
C ASP A 396 14.17 -3.92 -26.15
N ASN A 397 14.80 -4.61 -25.20
CA ASN A 397 16.26 -4.61 -25.12
C ASN A 397 16.77 -6.00 -25.48
N ALA A 398 17.93 -6.08 -26.13
CA ALA A 398 18.52 -7.30 -26.65
C ALA A 398 18.95 -8.25 -25.51
N GLY A 399 17.99 -8.99 -24.95
CA GLY A 399 18.22 -9.92 -23.83
C GLY A 399 17.13 -9.94 -22.76
N ALA A 400 16.21 -8.96 -22.74
CA ALA A 400 15.05 -8.96 -21.85
C ALA A 400 13.88 -9.72 -22.49
N ALA A 401 13.08 -10.42 -21.68
CA ALA A 401 11.81 -10.99 -22.16
C ALA A 401 10.90 -9.85 -22.68
N PRO A 402 10.17 -10.01 -23.78
CA PRO A 402 9.29 -8.94 -24.24
C PRO A 402 8.09 -8.74 -23.29
N PRO A 403 7.50 -7.53 -23.20
CA PRO A 403 6.33 -7.27 -22.38
C PRO A 403 5.10 -8.10 -22.79
N LYS A 404 4.50 -8.85 -21.87
CA LYS A 404 3.41 -9.80 -22.20
C LYS A 404 2.24 -9.73 -21.23
N GLY A 405 1.01 -9.84 -21.73
CA GLY A 405 -0.17 -10.03 -20.87
C GLY A 405 -0.55 -8.82 -20.00
N ASN A 406 -0.01 -7.63 -20.25
CA ASN A 406 -0.37 -6.43 -19.51
C ASN A 406 -1.75 -5.92 -19.98
N SER A 407 -2.54 -5.38 -19.06
CA SER A 407 -3.86 -4.81 -19.34
C SER A 407 -3.84 -3.32 -19.05
N LEU A 408 -4.15 -2.49 -20.04
CA LEU A 408 -4.07 -1.04 -19.96
C LEU A 408 -5.45 -0.43 -20.22
N ASN A 409 -6.03 0.17 -19.17
CA ASN A 409 -7.26 0.96 -19.19
C ASN A 409 -6.91 2.43 -18.90
N ILE A 410 -6.26 3.08 -19.86
CA ILE A 410 -5.62 4.37 -19.65
C ILE A 410 -6.19 5.41 -20.62
N TRP A 411 -6.50 6.59 -20.08
CA TRP A 411 -6.76 7.79 -20.87
C TRP A 411 -5.44 8.48 -21.22
N MET A 412 -5.25 8.87 -22.49
CA MET A 412 -4.00 9.50 -22.92
C MET A 412 -4.26 10.68 -23.85
N GLU A 413 -3.62 11.82 -23.58
CA GLU A 413 -3.68 12.99 -24.45
C GLU A 413 -2.38 13.82 -24.41
N HIS A 414 -2.13 14.58 -25.47
CA HIS A 414 -1.08 15.61 -25.54
C HIS A 414 0.35 15.11 -25.25
N ASN A 415 0.67 13.85 -25.61
CA ASN A 415 2.01 13.28 -25.47
C ASN A 415 2.88 13.57 -26.69
N SER A 416 4.09 14.08 -26.49
CA SER A 416 4.88 14.71 -27.56
C SER A 416 5.44 13.72 -28.59
N SER A 417 5.76 12.48 -28.19
CA SER A 417 6.20 11.42 -29.12
C SER A 417 5.05 10.56 -29.66
N GLY A 418 3.82 10.77 -29.16
CA GLY A 418 2.64 9.96 -29.45
C GLY A 418 2.11 9.22 -28.22
N ASP A 419 0.87 8.75 -28.26
CA ASP A 419 0.25 8.14 -27.07
C ASP A 419 0.78 6.73 -26.78
N ILE A 420 1.10 5.95 -27.81
CA ILE A 420 1.61 4.59 -27.66
C ILE A 420 2.68 4.28 -28.70
N SER A 421 3.79 3.68 -28.27
CA SER A 421 4.80 3.16 -29.18
C SER A 421 4.33 1.85 -29.82
N ALA A 422 4.91 1.49 -30.95
CA ALA A 422 4.74 0.13 -31.47
C ALA A 422 5.28 -0.92 -30.49
N PRO A 423 4.67 -2.12 -30.48
CA PRO A 423 5.10 -3.21 -29.64
C PRO A 423 6.44 -3.76 -30.12
N SER A 424 7.21 -4.21 -29.16
CA SER A 424 8.39 -5.02 -29.35
C SER A 424 8.11 -6.37 -30.02
N THR A 425 9.13 -6.94 -30.65
CA THR A 425 9.10 -8.27 -31.29
C THR A 425 8.83 -9.35 -30.23
N GLY A 426 7.60 -9.88 -30.18
CA GLY A 426 7.20 -10.90 -29.21
C GLY A 426 6.42 -10.36 -27.99
N ALA A 427 6.07 -9.09 -27.96
CA ALA A 427 5.08 -8.55 -27.03
C ALA A 427 3.69 -9.06 -27.38
N THR A 428 3.20 -10.07 -26.66
CA THR A 428 1.95 -10.78 -26.94
C THR A 428 0.94 -10.64 -25.80
N ASN A 429 -0.35 -10.83 -26.12
CA ASN A 429 -1.45 -10.88 -25.16
C ASN A 429 -1.65 -9.61 -24.31
N ASN A 430 -1.09 -8.46 -24.70
CA ASN A 430 -1.42 -7.20 -24.03
C ASN A 430 -2.82 -6.73 -24.45
N GLN A 431 -3.60 -6.22 -23.51
CA GLN A 431 -4.98 -5.76 -23.70
C GLN A 431 -5.06 -4.25 -23.52
N PHE A 432 -5.81 -3.58 -24.39
CA PHE A 432 -6.03 -2.15 -24.31
C PHE A 432 -7.51 -1.81 -24.27
N PHE A 433 -7.88 -0.99 -23.30
CA PHE A 433 -9.22 -0.45 -23.08
C PHE A 433 -9.13 1.08 -23.10
N PHE A 434 -9.82 1.72 -24.03
CA PHE A 434 -9.82 3.18 -24.15
C PHE A 434 -11.17 3.77 -23.75
N ARG A 435 -11.15 4.93 -23.08
CA ARG A 435 -12.34 5.74 -22.76
C ARG A 435 -12.29 7.07 -23.54
N ASN A 436 -13.48 7.59 -23.87
CA ASN A 436 -13.84 8.49 -24.98
C ASN A 436 -13.50 10.00 -24.81
N ALA A 437 -12.81 10.64 -25.77
CA ALA A 437 -12.57 12.10 -25.83
C ALA A 437 -13.55 12.86 -26.75
N VAL A 438 -14.00 14.04 -26.30
CA VAL A 438 -15.08 14.84 -26.92
C VAL A 438 -14.57 15.79 -28.03
N ASN A 439 -13.26 15.86 -28.29
CA ASN A 439 -12.68 16.66 -29.38
C ASN A 439 -11.41 15.99 -29.92
N MET A 440 -11.50 15.30 -31.06
CA MET A 440 -10.37 14.66 -31.72
C MET A 440 -10.01 15.38 -33.03
N ASP A 441 -9.23 16.45 -32.96
CA ASP A 441 -8.47 16.98 -34.11
C ASP A 441 -7.01 16.45 -34.15
N GLN A 442 -6.60 15.64 -33.16
CA GLN A 442 -5.33 14.93 -33.16
C GLN A 442 -5.58 13.44 -32.88
N ALA A 443 -5.84 12.70 -33.96
CA ALA A 443 -6.10 11.28 -33.91
C ALA A 443 -4.88 10.49 -33.41
N TRP A 444 -5.16 9.53 -32.53
CA TRP A 444 -4.30 8.47 -32.04
C TRP A 444 -3.26 8.01 -33.08
N ARG A 445 -1.95 8.14 -32.78
CA ARG A 445 -0.84 7.70 -33.64
C ARG A 445 -0.12 6.51 -33.01
N VAL A 446 -0.40 5.30 -33.49
CA VAL A 446 0.54 4.17 -33.33
C VAL A 446 1.65 4.41 -34.34
N THR A 447 2.82 4.81 -33.88
CA THR A 447 3.99 5.07 -34.73
C THR A 447 4.95 3.89 -34.60
N ASP A 448 5.41 3.36 -35.73
CA ASP A 448 6.52 2.38 -35.89
C ASP A 448 6.23 0.86 -35.85
N GLY A 449 5.38 0.35 -36.75
CA GLY A 449 5.84 -0.77 -37.61
C GLY A 449 5.94 -2.21 -37.09
N ASN A 450 5.34 -2.63 -35.96
CA ASN A 450 5.18 -4.06 -35.62
C ASN A 450 3.71 -4.43 -35.39
N VAL A 451 3.27 -5.54 -36.00
CA VAL A 451 1.90 -6.08 -35.84
C VAL A 451 1.76 -6.73 -34.46
N TRP A 452 0.85 -6.24 -33.64
CA TRP A 452 0.45 -6.86 -32.37
C TRP A 452 0.02 -8.31 -32.60
N GLN A 453 0.75 -9.28 -32.06
CA GLN A 453 0.36 -10.70 -32.13
C GLN A 453 -0.49 -11.09 -30.91
N ASN A 454 -1.71 -11.60 -31.14
CA ASN A 454 -2.67 -12.05 -30.11
C ASN A 454 -3.09 -10.99 -29.07
N GLY A 455 -3.02 -9.70 -29.41
CA GLY A 455 -3.58 -8.61 -28.60
C GLY A 455 -5.04 -8.33 -28.98
N SER A 456 -5.84 -7.83 -28.02
CA SER A 456 -7.22 -7.38 -28.26
C SER A 456 -7.32 -5.88 -28.00
N PHE A 457 -7.81 -5.14 -28.99
CA PHE A 457 -8.17 -3.74 -28.85
C PHE A 457 -9.69 -3.65 -28.72
N LEU A 458 -10.18 -3.20 -27.56
CA LEU A 458 -11.61 -2.96 -27.37
C LEU A 458 -11.86 -1.44 -27.30
N TYR A 459 -12.41 -0.89 -28.37
CA TYR A 459 -12.87 0.50 -28.43
C TYR A 459 -14.37 0.56 -28.13
N THR A 460 -14.77 1.36 -27.14
CA THR A 460 -16.19 1.57 -26.80
C THR A 460 -16.59 3.02 -27.07
N ALA A 461 -17.38 3.22 -28.13
CA ALA A 461 -17.97 4.53 -28.44
C ALA A 461 -19.28 4.72 -27.68
N ASN A 462 -19.29 5.52 -26.62
CA ASN A 462 -20.51 5.92 -25.93
C ASN A 462 -20.69 7.44 -26.03
N GLY A 463 -21.74 7.90 -26.70
CA GLY A 463 -22.17 9.31 -26.67
C GLY A 463 -21.52 10.24 -27.70
N LEU A 464 -21.18 9.75 -28.90
CA LEU A 464 -20.63 10.56 -29.99
C LEU A 464 -21.57 11.71 -30.42
N SER A 465 -21.10 12.96 -30.40
CA SER A 465 -21.72 14.09 -31.11
C SER A 465 -21.35 14.10 -32.60
N THR A 466 -20.17 13.57 -32.95
CA THR A 466 -19.56 13.42 -34.30
C THR A 466 -18.84 12.06 -34.43
N SER A 467 -18.45 11.65 -35.65
CA SER A 467 -17.72 10.38 -35.88
C SER A 467 -16.34 10.37 -35.21
N GLY A 468 -15.95 9.24 -34.61
CA GLY A 468 -14.58 9.03 -34.10
C GLY A 468 -13.67 8.39 -35.15
N TYR A 469 -12.37 8.66 -35.08
CA TYR A 469 -11.37 8.14 -36.02
C TYR A 469 -10.31 7.31 -35.28
N PHE A 470 -10.01 6.12 -35.79
CA PHE A 470 -8.96 5.22 -35.33
C PHE A 470 -7.94 5.03 -36.47
N THR A 471 -6.73 5.59 -36.31
CA THR A 471 -5.72 5.58 -37.37
C THR A 471 -4.59 4.59 -37.02
N ILE A 472 -4.28 3.68 -37.95
CA ILE A 472 -3.08 2.82 -37.86
C ILE A 472 -2.08 3.31 -38.91
N LYS A 473 -0.87 3.67 -38.50
CA LYS A 473 0.22 4.08 -39.39
C LYS A 473 1.36 3.07 -39.35
N GLU A 474 1.51 2.31 -40.42
CA GLU A 474 2.68 1.46 -40.63
C GLU A 474 3.84 2.31 -41.17
N GLN A 475 5.08 2.04 -40.75
CA GLN A 475 6.25 2.82 -41.15
C GLN A 475 6.41 2.84 -42.68
N GLY A 476 6.48 4.04 -43.27
CA GLY A 476 6.66 4.21 -44.72
C GLY A 476 5.39 4.09 -45.57
N LYS A 477 4.20 3.97 -44.96
CA LYS A 477 2.90 3.94 -45.69
C LYS A 477 2.02 5.15 -45.38
N THR A 478 1.11 5.46 -46.30
CA THR A 478 0.05 6.48 -46.13
C THR A 478 -0.91 6.08 -45.00
N GLU A 479 -1.50 7.07 -44.34
CA GLU A 479 -2.33 6.87 -43.14
C GLU A 479 -3.63 6.10 -43.45
N SER A 480 -3.82 4.95 -42.81
CA SER A 480 -5.08 4.20 -42.88
C SER A 480 -5.95 4.60 -41.70
N THR A 481 -7.00 5.38 -41.97
CA THR A 481 -7.95 5.84 -40.94
C THR A 481 -9.23 5.01 -41.00
N THR A 482 -9.60 4.44 -39.87
CA THR A 482 -10.88 3.75 -39.68
C THR A 482 -11.84 4.70 -38.99
N GLN A 483 -12.92 5.08 -39.66
CA GLN A 483 -13.96 5.92 -39.08
C GLN A 483 -15.02 5.04 -38.42
N MET A 484 -15.31 5.32 -37.15
CA MET A 484 -16.45 4.74 -36.45
C MET A 484 -17.52 5.82 -36.35
N SER A 485 -18.56 5.66 -37.17
CA SER A 485 -19.66 6.63 -37.23
C SER A 485 -20.52 6.60 -35.96
N ARG A 486 -21.20 7.74 -35.69
CA ARG A 486 -22.14 7.93 -34.57
C ARG A 486 -23.24 6.86 -34.45
N TRP A 487 -23.50 6.09 -35.51
CA TRP A 487 -24.57 5.09 -35.59
C TRP A 487 -24.07 3.64 -35.62
N GLY A 488 -22.80 3.40 -35.30
CA GLY A 488 -22.23 2.04 -35.26
C GLY A 488 -21.86 1.46 -36.62
N GLY A 489 -21.80 2.29 -37.67
CA GLY A 489 -21.24 1.90 -38.95
C GLY A 489 -19.71 1.89 -38.90
N PHE A 490 -19.11 0.76 -39.29
CA PHE A 490 -17.67 0.57 -39.49
C PHE A 490 -17.31 0.93 -40.94
N GLN A 491 -16.55 2.01 -41.15
CA GLN A 491 -16.04 2.41 -42.46
C GLN A 491 -14.51 2.57 -42.38
N MET A 492 -13.79 1.90 -43.26
CA MET A 492 -12.34 2.07 -43.45
C MET A 492 -12.13 2.81 -44.77
N GLY A 493 -11.40 3.93 -44.75
CA GLY A 493 -11.07 4.69 -45.96
C GLY A 493 -9.86 5.59 -45.72
N ASP A 494 -9.05 5.82 -46.75
CA ASP A 494 -8.13 6.94 -46.71
C ASP A 494 -8.93 8.23 -46.90
N GLY A 495 -8.58 9.26 -46.14
CA GLY A 495 -9.17 10.58 -46.32
C GLY A 495 -8.65 11.19 -47.62
N ASP A 496 -9.23 10.79 -48.76
CA ASP A 496 -9.58 11.60 -49.93
C ASP A 496 -9.74 10.72 -51.19
N THR A 497 -10.98 10.61 -51.69
CA THR A 497 -11.31 10.38 -53.11
C THR A 497 -10.74 9.14 -53.85
N SER A 498 -10.90 7.91 -53.34
CA SER A 498 -10.74 6.71 -54.20
C SER A 498 -11.73 5.58 -53.88
N PRO A 499 -12.50 5.07 -54.87
CA PRO A 499 -13.39 3.93 -54.70
C PRO A 499 -12.60 2.63 -54.90
N ASP A 500 -11.86 2.17 -53.87
CA ASP A 500 -11.36 0.79 -53.78
C ASP A 500 -10.80 0.53 -52.37
N CYS A 501 -11.63 0.05 -51.44
CA CYS A 501 -11.16 -0.39 -50.12
C CYS A 501 -10.77 -1.87 -50.16
N ASN A 502 -9.55 -2.17 -50.59
CA ASN A 502 -8.93 -3.49 -50.42
C ASN A 502 -7.94 -3.48 -49.25
N LEU A 503 -8.07 -4.48 -48.39
CA LEU A 503 -7.15 -4.81 -47.30
C LEU A 503 -5.77 -5.17 -47.89
N TYR A 504 -4.88 -4.19 -48.07
CA TYR A 504 -3.50 -4.46 -48.47
C TYR A 504 -2.68 -4.93 -47.26
N ARG A 505 -2.38 -6.24 -47.22
CA ARG A 505 -1.13 -6.77 -46.65
C ARG A 505 -0.14 -6.98 -47.78
N THR A 506 1.14 -6.81 -47.48
CA THR A 506 2.29 -6.87 -48.40
C THR A 506 2.36 -8.19 -49.17
N ASP A 507 2.96 -8.14 -50.36
CA ASP A 507 2.83 -9.05 -51.50
C ASP A 507 3.24 -10.54 -51.34
N VAL A 508 3.30 -11.14 -50.14
CA VAL A 508 3.91 -12.49 -49.98
C VAL A 508 3.22 -13.48 -49.02
N ASP A 509 2.05 -13.23 -48.44
CA ASP A 509 1.45 -14.23 -47.54
C ASP A 509 -0.01 -14.58 -47.88
N SER A 510 -0.21 -15.77 -48.45
CA SER A 510 -1.51 -16.39 -48.66
C SER A 510 -2.02 -16.99 -47.35
N TRP A 511 -3.32 -16.80 -47.07
CA TRP A 511 -4.00 -17.32 -45.88
C TRP A 511 -3.68 -18.79 -45.63
N LYS A 512 -3.16 -19.13 -44.45
CA LYS A 512 -2.99 -20.52 -44.03
C LYS A 512 -4.30 -21.06 -43.47
N THR A 513 -4.45 -22.37 -43.54
CA THR A 513 -5.62 -23.20 -43.25
C THR A 513 -6.22 -23.10 -41.84
N ASP A 514 -5.76 -22.17 -41.02
CA ASP A 514 -5.97 -22.11 -39.58
C ASP A 514 -6.38 -20.71 -39.09
N ASP A 515 -6.47 -19.72 -39.99
CA ASP A 515 -6.92 -18.36 -39.65
C ASP A 515 -8.47 -18.26 -39.69
N THR A 516 -9.07 -17.81 -38.58
CA THR A 516 -10.53 -17.61 -38.45
C THR A 516 -10.86 -16.15 -38.14
N LEU A 517 -11.43 -15.41 -39.10
CA LEU A 517 -12.18 -14.18 -38.83
C LEU A 517 -13.67 -14.53 -38.77
N VAL A 518 -14.22 -14.61 -37.56
CA VAL A 518 -15.63 -14.94 -37.34
C VAL A 518 -16.46 -13.67 -37.24
N LEU A 519 -17.01 -13.24 -38.37
CA LEU A 519 -18.24 -12.44 -38.41
C LEU A 519 -19.35 -13.42 -38.81
N CYS A 520 -20.14 -13.93 -37.87
CA CYS A 520 -21.33 -14.72 -38.25
C CYS A 520 -22.47 -13.76 -38.63
N ASP A 521 -23.17 -13.98 -39.73
CA ASP A 521 -23.93 -15.21 -40.01
C ASP A 521 -23.43 -16.07 -41.21
N GLN A 522 -22.99 -17.30 -40.89
CA GLN A 522 -22.93 -18.57 -41.65
C GLN A 522 -22.40 -18.58 -43.12
N ARG A 523 -21.08 -18.75 -43.24
CA ARG A 523 -20.37 -19.68 -44.17
C ARG A 523 -20.68 -19.60 -45.66
N SER A 524 -21.09 -18.45 -46.17
CA SER A 524 -21.31 -18.26 -47.60
C SER A 524 -20.43 -17.12 -48.11
N ALA A 525 -19.55 -17.40 -49.08
CA ALA A 525 -18.52 -16.48 -49.53
C ALA A 525 -18.29 -16.62 -51.05
N VAL A 526 -17.75 -15.57 -51.67
CA VAL A 526 -17.26 -15.62 -53.05
C VAL A 526 -15.78 -15.96 -53.01
N GLU A 527 -15.42 -17.08 -53.62
CA GLU A 527 -14.04 -17.56 -53.69
C GLU A 527 -13.29 -16.96 -54.89
N SER A 528 -11.95 -16.98 -54.83
CA SER A 528 -11.10 -16.58 -55.96
C SER A 528 -11.43 -17.41 -57.21
N GLY A 529 -11.65 -16.73 -58.35
CA GLY A 529 -12.01 -17.37 -59.62
C GLY A 529 -13.52 -17.38 -59.97
N GLY A 530 -14.36 -16.73 -59.16
CA GLY A 530 -15.77 -16.50 -59.49
C GLY A 530 -16.74 -17.60 -59.02
N VAL A 531 -16.34 -18.45 -58.08
CA VAL A 531 -17.21 -19.50 -57.52
C VAL A 531 -17.88 -19.03 -56.23
N ILE A 532 -19.18 -19.24 -56.09
CA ILE A 532 -19.93 -18.94 -54.85
C ILE A 532 -19.99 -20.21 -54.00
N SER A 533 -19.52 -20.14 -52.76
CA SER A 533 -19.66 -21.23 -51.78
C SER A 533 -20.87 -20.98 -50.87
N LEU A 534 -21.76 -21.97 -50.77
CA LEU A 534 -22.97 -21.91 -49.95
C LEU A 534 -22.78 -22.65 -48.62
N GLY A 535 -23.24 -22.00 -47.55
CA GLY A 535 -23.33 -22.57 -46.22
C GLY A 535 -24.52 -23.53 -46.04
N ARG A 536 -24.84 -23.86 -44.78
CA ARG A 536 -26.01 -24.70 -44.44
C ARG A 536 -27.30 -23.89 -44.56
N GLY A 537 -28.29 -24.40 -45.30
CA GLY A 537 -29.58 -23.72 -45.48
C GLY A 537 -30.22 -24.00 -46.85
N ASN A 538 -31.54 -23.90 -46.91
CA ASN A 538 -32.33 -24.18 -48.12
C ASN A 538 -32.46 -22.95 -49.05
N SER A 539 -32.17 -21.74 -48.55
CA SER A 539 -32.27 -20.50 -49.32
C SER A 539 -31.18 -19.53 -48.92
N HIS A 540 -30.54 -18.89 -49.90
CA HIS A 540 -29.43 -17.96 -49.71
C HIS A 540 -29.64 -16.71 -50.56
N LEU A 541 -29.33 -15.52 -50.04
CA LEU A 541 -29.43 -14.24 -50.76
C LEU A 541 -28.07 -13.55 -50.78
N PHE A 542 -27.61 -13.16 -51.96
CA PHE A 542 -26.38 -12.37 -52.12
C PHE A 542 -26.67 -11.04 -52.81
N ASN A 543 -26.17 -9.98 -52.20
CA ASN A 543 -26.20 -8.62 -52.73
C ASN A 543 -24.80 -8.27 -53.24
N PHE A 544 -24.72 -7.82 -54.49
CA PHE A 544 -23.44 -7.46 -55.10
C PHE A 544 -23.39 -5.99 -55.51
N SER A 545 -22.19 -5.41 -55.43
CA SER A 545 -21.80 -4.11 -55.99
C SER A 545 -20.56 -4.31 -56.87
N GLY A 546 -20.45 -3.57 -57.98
CA GLY A 546 -19.35 -3.69 -58.95
C GLY A 546 -19.56 -4.76 -60.03
N ASN A 547 -18.51 -5.02 -60.84
CA ASN A 547 -18.56 -6.00 -61.93
C ASN A 547 -18.05 -7.36 -61.45
N ILE A 548 -18.91 -8.39 -61.45
CA ILE A 548 -18.61 -9.73 -60.94
C ILE A 548 -19.04 -10.78 -61.96
N THR A 549 -18.13 -11.71 -62.26
CA THR A 549 -18.40 -12.88 -63.10
C THR A 549 -18.43 -14.13 -62.24
N ILE A 550 -19.56 -14.85 -62.25
CA ILE A 550 -19.76 -16.09 -61.51
C ILE A 550 -19.64 -17.27 -62.47
N THR A 551 -18.74 -18.19 -62.12
CA THR A 551 -18.32 -19.34 -62.94
C THR A 551 -18.73 -20.69 -62.34
N GLY A 552 -19.26 -20.72 -61.10
CA GLY A 552 -19.75 -21.94 -60.45
C GLY A 552 -20.35 -21.70 -59.05
N ILE A 553 -21.01 -22.72 -58.47
CA ILE A 553 -21.56 -22.67 -57.10
C ILE A 553 -21.19 -23.94 -56.33
N ALA A 554 -20.41 -23.84 -55.26
CA ALA A 554 -20.05 -24.96 -54.38
C ALA A 554 -20.96 -25.03 -53.14
N SER A 555 -21.09 -26.22 -52.53
CA SER A 555 -21.84 -26.45 -51.28
C SER A 555 -21.18 -27.56 -50.48
N ALA A 556 -21.15 -27.41 -49.16
CA ALA A 556 -20.61 -28.41 -48.25
C ALA A 556 -21.57 -29.61 -48.01
N ASP A 557 -22.88 -29.46 -48.29
CA ASP A 557 -23.88 -30.53 -48.13
C ASP A 557 -24.65 -30.80 -49.45
N THR A 558 -25.55 -31.81 -49.43
CA THR A 558 -26.40 -32.19 -50.56
C THR A 558 -27.17 -30.99 -51.15
N LEU A 559 -27.02 -30.84 -52.45
CA LEU A 559 -27.44 -29.66 -53.20
C LEU A 559 -28.94 -29.65 -53.58
N ASN A 560 -29.62 -30.79 -53.59
CA ASN A 560 -30.95 -30.93 -54.19
C ASN A 560 -32.05 -30.13 -53.45
N GLY A 561 -32.78 -29.26 -54.16
CA GLY A 561 -33.91 -28.49 -53.63
C GLY A 561 -33.55 -27.14 -53.01
N ARG A 562 -32.28 -26.71 -53.09
CA ARG A 562 -31.85 -25.39 -52.58
C ARG A 562 -32.16 -24.27 -53.58
N VAL A 563 -32.37 -23.07 -53.04
CA VAL A 563 -32.67 -21.83 -53.78
C VAL A 563 -31.61 -20.77 -53.51
N LEU A 564 -31.15 -20.09 -54.54
CA LEU A 564 -30.19 -18.99 -54.45
C LEU A 564 -30.77 -17.76 -55.14
N TYR A 565 -30.80 -16.66 -54.41
CA TYR A 565 -31.24 -15.35 -54.85
C TYR A 565 -30.01 -14.45 -55.06
N LEU A 566 -29.83 -13.93 -56.27
CA LEU A 566 -28.76 -12.98 -56.60
C LEU A 566 -29.37 -11.62 -56.94
N ARG A 567 -28.89 -10.58 -56.28
CA ARG A 567 -29.38 -9.19 -56.45
C ARG A 567 -28.22 -8.22 -56.66
N VAL A 568 -28.40 -7.28 -57.58
CA VAL A 568 -27.52 -6.11 -57.73
C VAL A 568 -28.07 -4.97 -56.88
N VAL A 569 -27.23 -4.35 -56.04
CA VAL A 569 -27.64 -3.22 -55.20
C VAL A 569 -27.83 -1.96 -56.08
N GLN A 570 -28.87 -1.18 -55.79
CA GLN A 570 -29.42 -0.15 -56.68
C GLN A 570 -28.51 1.10 -56.84
N ASP A 571 -27.52 1.27 -55.97
CA ASP A 571 -26.80 2.55 -55.80
C ASP A 571 -25.38 2.55 -56.38
N GLY A 572 -24.98 1.49 -57.11
CA GLY A 572 -23.67 1.40 -57.78
C GLY A 572 -23.78 1.29 -59.30
N THR A 573 -22.65 1.39 -60.01
CA THR A 573 -22.48 0.89 -61.40
C THR A 573 -21.83 -0.48 -61.33
N GLY A 574 -22.51 -1.52 -61.80
CA GLY A 574 -22.07 -2.90 -61.61
C GLY A 574 -22.83 -3.88 -62.48
N THR A 575 -22.17 -4.98 -62.79
CA THR A 575 -22.67 -6.01 -63.69
C THR A 575 -22.43 -7.38 -63.07
N ILE A 576 -23.48 -8.18 -62.88
CA ILE A 576 -23.34 -9.60 -62.54
C ILE A 576 -23.45 -10.40 -63.83
N THR A 577 -22.43 -11.19 -64.17
CA THR A 577 -22.46 -12.13 -65.29
C THR A 577 -22.37 -13.56 -64.78
N LEU A 578 -23.41 -14.36 -65.05
CA LEU A 578 -23.36 -15.81 -64.86
C LEU A 578 -22.91 -16.46 -66.17
N GLN A 579 -21.77 -17.13 -66.16
CA GLN A 579 -21.22 -17.75 -67.37
C GLN A 579 -21.80 -19.15 -67.59
N LYS A 580 -22.37 -19.37 -68.77
CA LYS A 580 -22.92 -20.65 -69.22
C LYS A 580 -21.83 -21.71 -69.24
N SER A 581 -22.21 -22.93 -68.86
CA SER A 581 -21.42 -24.14 -69.01
C SER A 581 -20.05 -24.11 -68.31
N THR A 582 -19.95 -23.37 -67.22
CA THR A 582 -18.79 -23.40 -66.33
C THR A 582 -19.22 -23.97 -64.97
N GLY A 583 -18.42 -24.89 -64.42
CA GLY A 583 -18.74 -25.56 -63.16
C GLY A 583 -20.06 -26.35 -63.22
N ASN A 584 -20.92 -26.15 -62.22
CA ASN A 584 -22.22 -26.83 -62.07
C ASN A 584 -23.43 -25.96 -62.46
N LEU A 585 -23.21 -24.83 -63.14
CA LEU A 585 -24.26 -23.94 -63.65
C LEU A 585 -24.78 -24.43 -65.00
N ARG A 586 -26.05 -24.85 -65.05
CA ARG A 586 -26.75 -25.23 -66.30
C ARG A 586 -27.68 -24.11 -66.72
N LEU A 587 -27.12 -23.15 -67.47
CA LEU A 587 -27.82 -21.99 -67.99
C LEU A 587 -28.05 -22.12 -69.50
N PRO A 588 -29.17 -21.61 -70.05
CA PRO A 588 -29.44 -21.65 -71.49
C PRO A 588 -28.50 -20.73 -72.29
N ALA A 589 -28.07 -19.62 -71.69
CA ALA A 589 -27.13 -18.61 -72.22
C ALA A 589 -26.40 -17.95 -71.02
N ASP A 590 -25.33 -17.18 -71.27
CA ASP A 590 -24.78 -16.28 -70.26
C ASP A 590 -25.88 -15.32 -69.80
N ILE A 591 -25.96 -15.07 -68.49
CA ILE A 591 -26.95 -14.15 -67.92
C ILE A 591 -26.21 -12.96 -67.35
N THR A 592 -26.41 -11.78 -67.93
CA THR A 592 -25.81 -10.54 -67.47
C THR A 592 -26.89 -9.60 -66.94
N ILE A 593 -26.72 -9.10 -65.72
CA ILE A 593 -27.59 -8.08 -65.10
C ILE A 593 -26.75 -6.85 -64.79
N THR A 594 -27.19 -5.70 -65.30
CA THR A 594 -26.59 -4.39 -65.01
C THR A 594 -27.43 -3.61 -64.00
N THR A 595 -26.79 -2.64 -63.35
CA THR A 595 -27.42 -1.70 -62.42
C THR A 595 -28.60 -0.95 -63.07
N GLY A 596 -29.69 -0.81 -62.30
CA GLY A 596 -30.96 -0.20 -62.77
C GLY A 596 -32.05 -1.20 -63.20
N GLN A 597 -31.76 -2.50 -63.27
CA GLN A 597 -32.79 -3.53 -63.42
C GLN A 597 -33.10 -4.18 -62.06
N ALA A 598 -34.33 -4.02 -61.54
CA ALA A 598 -34.79 -4.69 -60.32
C ALA A 598 -35.06 -6.19 -60.57
N ARG A 599 -34.03 -6.95 -60.93
CA ARG A 599 -34.13 -8.37 -61.28
C ARG A 599 -33.39 -9.19 -60.24
N ASN A 600 -34.11 -10.13 -59.64
CA ASN A 600 -33.51 -11.18 -58.81
C ASN A 600 -33.29 -12.40 -59.72
N ILE A 601 -32.07 -12.95 -59.75
CA ILE A 601 -31.86 -14.27 -60.35
C ILE A 601 -32.19 -15.31 -59.30
N ILE A 602 -33.12 -16.19 -59.62
CA ILE A 602 -33.45 -17.35 -58.79
C ILE A 602 -32.84 -18.58 -59.46
N LEU A 603 -31.82 -19.14 -58.81
CA LEU A 603 -31.23 -20.42 -59.18
C LEU A 603 -31.80 -21.50 -58.25
N ILE A 604 -32.28 -22.59 -58.83
CA ILE A 604 -32.76 -23.76 -58.08
C ILE A 604 -31.84 -24.91 -58.42
N CYS A 605 -31.37 -25.62 -57.39
CA CYS A 605 -30.53 -26.78 -57.61
C CYS A 605 -31.37 -28.05 -57.78
N THR A 606 -31.18 -28.73 -58.91
CA THR A 606 -31.79 -30.03 -59.23
C THR A 606 -30.67 -31.07 -59.34
N GLY A 607 -30.58 -31.97 -58.36
CA GLY A 607 -29.47 -32.92 -58.26
C GLY A 607 -28.15 -32.22 -57.92
N ALA A 608 -27.16 -32.29 -58.83
CA ALA A 608 -25.83 -31.68 -58.66
C ALA A 608 -25.62 -30.42 -59.52
N SER A 609 -26.67 -29.90 -60.17
CA SER A 609 -26.58 -28.76 -61.08
C SER A 609 -27.60 -27.67 -60.76
N TRP A 610 -27.19 -26.41 -60.91
CA TRP A 610 -28.04 -25.24 -60.70
C TRP A 610 -28.68 -24.81 -62.02
N GLN A 611 -30.00 -24.65 -62.01
CA GLN A 611 -30.79 -24.20 -63.15
C GLN A 611 -31.39 -22.83 -62.84
N CYS A 612 -31.36 -21.93 -63.81
CA CYS A 612 -32.06 -20.66 -63.69
C CYS A 612 -33.54 -20.85 -63.98
N PHE A 613 -34.40 -20.50 -63.01
CA PHE A 613 -35.84 -20.73 -63.11
C PHE A 613 -36.63 -19.50 -63.58
N GLY A 614 -35.99 -18.33 -63.67
CA GLY A 614 -36.61 -17.14 -64.24
C GLY A 614 -35.76 -15.88 -64.14
N ASN A 615 -35.94 -14.98 -65.10
CA ASN A 615 -35.44 -13.61 -65.11
C ASN A 615 -36.65 -12.64 -65.02
N GLN A 616 -37.40 -12.74 -63.92
CA GLN A 616 -38.62 -11.95 -63.72
C GLN A 616 -38.37 -10.85 -62.68
N LEU A 617 -38.91 -9.66 -62.97
CA LEU A 617 -39.04 -8.56 -62.02
C LEU A 617 -39.94 -9.02 -60.87
N VAL A 618 -39.37 -9.31 -59.71
CA VAL A 618 -40.15 -9.39 -58.47
C VAL A 618 -39.92 -8.06 -57.76
N ASN A 619 -40.86 -7.13 -57.92
CA ASN A 619 -40.95 -5.99 -57.01
C ASN A 619 -41.34 -6.54 -55.62
N PRO A 620 -40.83 -5.95 -54.52
CA PRO A 620 -40.94 -6.55 -53.18
C PRO A 620 -42.36 -6.90 -52.76
#